data_AF-A0A3G8EV87-F1
#
_entry.id   AF-A0A3G8EV87-F1
#
_cell.length_a   1.000
_cell.length_b   1.000
_cell.length_c   1.000
_cell.angle_alpha   90.00
_cell.angle_beta   90.00
_cell.angle_gamma   90.00
#
_symmetry.space_group_name_H-M   'P 1'
#
loop_
_entity.id
_entity.type
_entity.pdbx_description
1 polymer ?
#
loop_
_entity_poly.entity_id
_entity_poly.type
_entity_poly.pdbx_seq_one_letter_code
_entity_poly.pdbx_strand_id
1 'polypeptide(L)'
;MFNSDEVNKEYLDWFNSPDAPDAVFQQAAYVVTVEVLSNVPSEGTGSSMVEMLRIKRTIRKVKDNTETYDYWTVRMTYRYFPQKKMTASEREVNPFGFIVTSYQRFKEKSDE
;
A
#
# COMPACT_ATOMS: atom_id res chain seq x y z
N MET A 1 -6.02 -7.92 -7.11
CA MET A 1 -5.62 -9.30 -6.73
C MET A 1 -5.51 -9.49 -5.21
N PHE A 2 -4.75 -8.64 -4.50
CA PHE A 2 -4.54 -8.76 -3.05
C PHE A 2 -5.54 -7.99 -2.19
N ASN A 3 -6.43 -7.20 -2.77
CA ASN A 3 -7.43 -6.43 -2.04
C ASN A 3 -8.76 -7.20 -1.97
N SER A 4 -9.53 -6.98 -0.91
CA SER A 4 -10.98 -7.19 -0.93
C SER A 4 -11.65 -6.26 -1.93
N ASP A 5 -12.90 -6.54 -2.28
CA ASP A 5 -13.64 -5.70 -3.23
C ASP A 5 -13.78 -4.26 -2.74
N GLU A 6 -13.98 -4.09 -1.42
CA GLU A 6 -14.05 -2.79 -0.75
C GLU A 6 -12.73 -2.03 -0.83
N VAL A 7 -11.61 -2.65 -0.42
CA VAL A 7 -10.28 -2.02 -0.49
C VAL A 7 -9.88 -1.73 -1.94
N ASN A 8 -10.27 -2.60 -2.87
CA ASN A 8 -10.03 -2.36 -4.30
C ASN A 8 -10.83 -1.16 -4.82
N LYS A 9 -12.09 -1.02 -4.39
CA LYS A 9 -12.90 0.15 -4.71
C LYS A 9 -12.27 1.43 -4.17
N GLU A 10 -11.87 1.46 -2.91
CA GLU A 10 -11.20 2.63 -2.31
C GLU A 10 -9.91 3.02 -3.06
N TYR A 11 -9.10 2.02 -3.46
CA TYR A 11 -7.91 2.24 -4.27
C TYR A 11 -8.25 2.86 -5.64
N LEU A 12 -9.26 2.34 -6.33
CA LEU A 12 -9.70 2.87 -7.62
C LEU A 12 -10.31 4.27 -7.49
N ASP A 13 -11.08 4.52 -6.43
CA ASP A 13 -11.67 5.84 -6.16
C ASP A 13 -10.55 6.87 -5.91
N TRP A 14 -9.47 6.51 -5.19
CA TRP A 14 -8.29 7.37 -5.04
C TRP A 14 -7.57 7.62 -6.37
N PHE A 15 -7.40 6.60 -7.22
CA PHE A 15 -6.80 6.77 -8.54
C PHE A 15 -7.65 7.60 -9.52
N ASN A 16 -8.94 7.75 -9.24
CA ASN A 16 -9.85 8.60 -10.01
C ASN A 16 -10.06 9.99 -9.38
N SER A 17 -9.30 10.34 -8.34
CA SER A 17 -9.40 11.65 -7.68
C SER A 17 -8.32 12.63 -8.17
N PRO A 18 -8.44 13.94 -7.89
CA PRO A 18 -7.37 14.90 -8.16
C PRO A 18 -6.05 14.59 -7.44
N ASP A 19 -6.09 13.78 -6.37
CA ASP A 19 -4.93 13.35 -5.59
C ASP A 19 -4.36 12.01 -6.08
N ALA A 20 -4.77 11.54 -7.26
CA ALA A 20 -4.25 10.33 -7.87
C ALA A 20 -2.73 10.41 -8.06
N PRO A 21 -1.97 9.31 -7.86
CA PRO A 21 -0.52 9.32 -7.97
C PRO A 21 0.00 9.85 -9.30
N ASP A 22 -0.63 9.49 -10.41
CA ASP A 22 -0.25 9.93 -11.75
C ASP A 22 -0.49 11.43 -11.96
N ALA A 23 -1.52 12.01 -11.33
CA ALA A 23 -1.73 13.46 -11.32
C ALA A 23 -0.67 14.17 -10.45
N VAL A 24 -0.50 13.73 -9.20
CA VAL A 24 0.41 14.34 -8.22
C VAL A 24 1.87 14.25 -8.65
N PHE A 25 2.29 13.11 -9.20
CA PHE A 25 3.65 12.86 -9.67
C PHE A 25 3.85 13.20 -11.15
N GLN A 26 2.89 13.92 -11.75
CA GLN A 26 2.96 14.46 -13.12
C GLN A 26 3.40 13.37 -14.11
N GLN A 27 2.70 12.24 -14.03
CA GLN A 27 2.95 10.98 -14.72
C GLN A 27 4.33 10.38 -14.42
N ALA A 28 5.37 10.85 -15.09
CA ALA A 28 6.72 10.31 -14.99
C ALA A 28 7.77 11.36 -14.61
N ALA A 29 7.33 12.56 -14.17
CA ALA A 29 8.27 13.60 -13.74
C ALA A 29 8.93 13.25 -12.39
N TYR A 30 8.32 12.35 -11.60
CA TYR A 30 8.84 11.88 -10.32
C TYR A 30 8.85 10.35 -10.25
N VAL A 31 9.88 9.80 -9.61
CA VAL A 31 9.97 8.39 -9.26
C VAL A 31 9.90 8.27 -7.75
N VAL A 32 8.96 7.47 -7.26
CA VAL A 32 8.78 7.21 -5.82
C VAL A 32 9.32 5.82 -5.49
N THR A 33 10.34 5.77 -4.65
CA THR A 33 10.86 4.52 -4.07
C THR A 33 10.32 4.37 -2.65
N VAL A 34 9.78 3.20 -2.31
CA VAL A 34 9.23 2.93 -0.99
C VAL A 34 10.12 1.94 -0.26
N GLU A 35 10.54 2.29 0.95
CA GLU A 35 11.29 1.43 1.86
C GLU A 35 10.43 1.16 3.11
N VAL A 36 10.35 -0.11 3.54
CA VAL A 36 9.71 -0.48 4.80
C VAL A 36 10.75 -0.38 5.91
N LEU A 37 10.54 0.58 6.83
CA LEU A 37 11.42 0.83 7.98
C LEU A 37 11.12 -0.12 9.14
N SER A 38 9.84 -0.44 9.35
CA SER A 38 9.42 -1.41 10.36
C SER A 38 8.11 -2.07 9.97
N ASN A 39 7.90 -3.28 10.48
CA ASN A 39 6.67 -4.04 10.37
C ASN A 39 6.32 -4.66 11.72
N VAL A 40 5.11 -4.42 12.20
CA VAL A 40 4.64 -4.91 13.49
C VAL A 40 3.30 -5.62 13.26
N PRO A 41 3.30 -6.96 13.20
CA PRO A 41 2.07 -7.74 13.15
C PRO A 41 1.43 -7.82 14.54
N SER A 42 0.10 -7.80 14.57
CA SER A 42 -0.71 -8.08 15.76
C SER A 42 -1.97 -8.84 15.41
N GLU A 43 -2.56 -9.49 16.41
CA GLU A 43 -3.84 -10.16 16.26
C GLU A 43 -4.97 -9.14 16.00
N GLY A 44 -5.80 -9.45 15.01
CA GLY A 44 -7.05 -8.74 14.76
C GLY A 44 -8.26 -9.54 15.25
N THR A 45 -9.43 -9.22 14.70
CA THR A 45 -10.65 -9.96 15.02
C THR A 45 -10.73 -11.27 14.21
N GLY A 46 -10.99 -12.38 14.89
CA GLY A 46 -11.16 -13.70 14.26
C GLY A 46 -9.86 -14.20 13.64
N SER A 47 -9.91 -14.62 12.37
CA SER A 47 -8.72 -15.07 11.63
C SER A 47 -7.95 -13.94 10.94
N SER A 48 -8.23 -12.68 11.30
CA SER A 48 -7.57 -11.52 10.70
C SER A 48 -6.34 -11.12 11.51
N MET A 49 -5.33 -10.62 10.82
CA MET A 49 -4.16 -9.97 11.39
C MET A 49 -4.23 -8.47 11.10
N VAL A 50 -3.61 -7.67 11.95
CA VAL A 50 -3.37 -6.25 11.72
C VAL A 50 -1.87 -6.04 11.56
N GLU A 51 -1.45 -5.37 10.50
CA GLU A 51 -0.06 -4.94 10.31
C GLU A 51 0.03 -3.44 10.50
N MET A 52 0.99 -3.01 11.31
CA MET A 52 1.45 -1.63 11.37
C MET A 52 2.81 -1.54 10.67
N LEU A 53 2.86 -0.90 9.51
CA LEU A 53 4.10 -0.62 8.79
C LEU A 53 4.51 0.82 8.99
N ARG A 54 5.81 1.05 9.14
CA ARG A 54 6.41 2.37 8.93
C ARG A 54 7.15 2.34 7.60
N ILE A 55 6.87 3.29 6.72
CA ILE A 55 7.52 3.40 5.42
C ILE A 55 8.19 4.76 5.25
N LYS A 56 9.31 4.77 4.54
CA LYS A 56 9.94 5.96 3.97
C LYS A 56 9.65 5.98 2.48
N ARG A 57 9.27 7.14 1.94
CA ARG A 57 9.26 7.36 0.50
C ARG A 57 10.38 8.30 0.13
N THR A 58 11.19 7.88 -0.84
CA THR A 58 12.15 8.74 -1.55
C THR A 58 11.51 9.18 -2.84
N ILE A 59 11.25 10.48 -2.98
CA ILE A 59 10.60 11.08 -4.14
C ILE A 59 11.67 11.80 -4.94
N ARG A 60 12.11 11.20 -6.04
CA ARG A 60 13.15 11.74 -6.92
C ARG A 60 12.52 12.43 -8.13
N LYS A 61 12.85 13.70 -8.35
CA LYS A 61 12.45 14.42 -9.56
C LYS A 61 13.38 14.06 -10.72
N VAL A 62 12.82 13.58 -11.83
CA VAL A 62 13.60 13.05 -12.96
C VAL A 62 14.44 14.13 -13.65
N LYS A 63 13.94 15.38 -13.70
CA LYS A 63 14.58 16.49 -14.41
C LYS A 63 15.98 16.84 -13.87
N ASP A 64 16.14 16.83 -12.55
CA ASP A 64 17.31 17.38 -11.87
C ASP A 64 17.86 16.44 -10.78
N ASN A 65 17.27 15.26 -10.60
CA ASN A 65 17.61 14.27 -9.58
C ASN A 65 17.53 14.80 -8.14
N THR A 66 16.80 15.89 -7.91
CA THR A 66 16.52 16.33 -6.54
C THR A 66 15.62 15.32 -5.83
N GLU A 67 15.92 15.07 -4.55
CA GLU A 67 15.18 14.13 -3.72
C GLU A 67 14.52 14.84 -2.54
N THR A 68 13.28 14.47 -2.27
CA THR A 68 12.59 14.76 -1.02
C THR A 68 12.15 13.46 -0.37
N TYR A 69 11.94 13.51 0.94
CA TYR A 69 11.55 12.34 1.72
C TYR A 69 10.31 12.64 2.54
N ASP A 70 9.45 11.65 2.67
CA ASP A 70 8.41 11.65 3.69
C ASP A 70 8.23 10.26 4.31
N TYR A 71 7.64 10.26 5.50
CA TYR A 71 7.43 9.07 6.31
C TYR A 71 5.94 8.87 6.52
N TRP A 72 5.52 7.61 6.48
CA TRP A 72 4.12 7.24 6.62
C TRP A 72 3.99 6.02 7.51
N THR A 73 2.94 6.03 8.32
CA THR A 73 2.45 4.85 9.01
C THR A 73 1.30 4.27 8.21
N VAL A 74 1.39 2.99 7.86
CA VAL A 74 0.33 2.23 7.20
C VAL A 74 -0.25 1.25 8.21
N ARG A 75 -1.56 1.27 8.36
CA ARG A 75 -2.32 0.26 9.10
C ARG A 75 -3.11 -0.55 8.10
N MET A 76 -2.88 -1.86 8.04
CA MET A 76 -3.69 -2.75 7.21
C MET A 76 -4.22 -3.93 8.02
N THR A 77 -5.44 -4.34 7.73
CA THR A 77 -5.98 -5.61 8.20
C THR A 77 -5.91 -6.60 7.04
N TYR A 78 -5.43 -7.81 7.30
CA TYR A 78 -5.31 -8.85 6.29
C TYR A 78 -5.68 -10.23 6.84
N ARG A 79 -5.89 -11.18 5.94
CA ARG A 79 -6.02 -12.60 6.28
C ARG A 79 -5.52 -13.47 5.12
N TYR A 80 -5.28 -14.74 5.41
CA TYR A 80 -4.99 -15.74 4.39
C TYR A 80 -6.27 -16.54 4.09
N PHE A 81 -6.57 -16.72 2.80
CA PHE A 81 -7.69 -17.54 2.37
C PHE A 81 -7.26 -18.56 1.29
N PRO A 82 -6.57 -19.65 1.67
CA PRO A 82 -6.01 -20.61 0.70
C PRO A 82 -7.06 -21.27 -0.21
N GLN A 83 -8.29 -21.38 0.30
CA GLN A 83 -9.45 -21.96 -0.40
C GLN A 83 -10.11 -20.99 -1.39
N LYS A 84 -9.60 -19.76 -1.53
CA LYS A 84 -10.09 -18.81 -2.54
C LYS A 84 -9.96 -19.43 -3.93
N LYS A 85 -11.05 -19.38 -4.72
CA LYS A 85 -11.03 -19.78 -6.13
C LYS A 85 -10.18 -18.77 -6.91
N MET A 86 -9.16 -19.27 -7.61
CA MET A 86 -8.18 -18.49 -8.37
C MET A 86 -7.79 -19.30 -9.59
N THR A 87 -7.51 -18.64 -10.71
CA THR A 87 -6.86 -19.25 -11.87
C THR A 87 -5.44 -19.70 -11.52
N ALA A 88 -4.82 -20.54 -12.36
CA ALA A 88 -3.44 -20.97 -12.14
C ALA A 88 -2.47 -19.79 -12.05
N SER A 89 -2.55 -18.84 -12.99
CA SER A 89 -1.70 -17.64 -13.01
C SER A 89 -1.92 -16.72 -11.80
N GLU A 90 -3.15 -16.56 -11.33
CA GLU A 90 -3.39 -15.79 -10.09
C GLU A 90 -2.81 -16.49 -8.86
N ARG A 91 -2.87 -17.83 -8.80
CA ARG A 91 -2.31 -18.62 -7.68
C ARG A 91 -0.79 -18.63 -7.68
N GLU A 92 -0.13 -18.51 -8.82
CA GLU A 92 1.33 -18.35 -8.90
C GLU A 92 1.79 -17.07 -8.18
N VAL A 93 1.04 -15.98 -8.31
CA VAL A 93 1.39 -14.69 -7.68
C VAL A 93 0.83 -14.56 -6.25
N ASN A 94 -0.27 -15.25 -5.93
CA ASN A 94 -0.89 -15.24 -4.60
C ASN A 94 -1.20 -16.66 -4.10
N PRO A 95 -0.18 -17.46 -3.73
CA PRO A 95 -0.34 -18.89 -3.43
C PRO A 95 -1.20 -19.18 -2.20
N PHE A 96 -1.17 -18.28 -1.20
CA PHE A 96 -1.88 -18.44 0.07
C PHE A 96 -3.24 -17.72 0.12
N GLY A 97 -3.65 -17.08 -0.99
CA GLY A 97 -4.85 -16.27 -1.03
C GLY A 97 -4.81 -15.12 -0.01
N PHE A 98 -3.66 -14.48 0.14
CA PHE A 98 -3.50 -13.26 0.94
C PHE A 98 -4.49 -12.20 0.46
N ILE A 99 -5.21 -11.62 1.40
CA ILE A 99 -6.19 -10.58 1.13
C ILE A 99 -6.16 -9.49 2.19
N VAL A 100 -5.98 -8.24 1.75
CA VAL A 100 -6.13 -7.02 2.56
C VAL A 100 -7.61 -6.70 2.63
N THR A 101 -8.14 -6.55 3.84
CA THR A 101 -9.54 -6.26 4.11
C THR A 101 -9.79 -4.85 4.64
N SER A 102 -8.73 -4.14 5.04
CA SER A 102 -8.76 -2.71 5.37
C SER A 102 -7.38 -2.11 5.14
N TYR A 103 -7.31 -0.88 4.65
CA TYR A 103 -6.06 -0.17 4.42
C TYR A 103 -6.19 1.29 4.79
N GLN A 104 -5.30 1.78 5.65
CA GLN A 104 -5.22 3.18 6.05
C GLN A 104 -3.76 3.63 6.05
N ARG A 105 -3.51 4.88 5.66
CA ARG A 105 -2.18 5.48 5.71
C ARG A 105 -2.24 6.87 6.34
N PHE A 106 -1.24 7.18 7.15
CA PHE A 106 -1.12 8.43 7.86
C PHE A 106 0.28 9.00 7.60
N LYS A 107 0.34 10.25 7.14
CA LYS A 107 1.63 10.93 7.01
C LYS A 107 2.15 11.21 8.41
N GLU A 108 3.38 10.82 8.70
CA GLU A 108 4.02 11.22 9.95
C GLU A 108 4.21 12.73 9.94
N LYS A 109 3.97 13.37 11.09
CA LYS A 109 4.33 14.79 11.23
C LYS A 109 5.85 14.89 11.11
N SER A 110 6.32 15.85 10.32
CA SER A 110 7.70 16.31 10.48
C SER A 110 7.76 17.00 11.83
N ASP A 111 8.59 16.49 12.74
CA ASP A 111 8.98 17.22 13.93
C ASP A 111 9.85 18.41 13.46
N GLU A 112 9.20 19.50 13.03
CA GLU A 112 9.81 20.83 12.91
C GLU A 112 9.56 21.64 14.19
#